data_AF-A0A0J7JX12-F1
#
_entry.id   AF-A0A0J7JX12-F1
#
_cell.length_a   1.000
_cell.length_b   1.000
_cell.length_c   1.000
_cell.angle_alpha   90.00
_cell.angle_beta   90.00
_cell.angle_gamma   90.00
#
_symmetry.space_group_name_H-M   'P 1'
#
loop_
_entity.id
_entity.type
_entity.pdbx_description
1 polymer ?
#
loop_
_entity_poly.entity_id
_entity_poly.type
_entity_poly.pdbx_seq_one_letter_code
_entity_poly.pdbx_strand_id
1 'polypeptide(L)'
;MDLQKKYVVEHIIAERKLYHERTNNRYLKNLESDKETEIDDAEVFGIKKKQLAMLDLLIMASREGFLTDFDIREEIDTFMFEGHDTTAMGLTFALLLLAEHKDIQVPFSQYNAT
;
A
#
# COMPACT_ATOMS: atom_id res chain seq x y z
N MET A 1 -2.73 -20.75 8.30
CA MET A 1 -2.04 -19.86 7.35
C MET A 1 -1.27 -20.73 6.36
N ASP A 2 -1.54 -20.62 5.06
CA ASP A 2 -0.87 -21.45 4.05
C ASP A 2 0.64 -21.23 4.04
N LEU A 3 1.42 -22.31 3.93
CA LEU A 3 2.89 -22.22 3.86
C LEU A 3 3.36 -21.40 2.66
N GLN A 4 2.64 -21.45 1.53
CA GLN A 4 2.96 -20.65 0.35
C GLN A 4 2.78 -19.14 0.61
N LYS A 5 1.74 -18.77 1.35
CA LYS A 5 1.43 -17.38 1.71
C LYS A 5 2.58 -16.78 2.54
N LYS A 6 3.05 -17.51 3.56
CA LYS A 6 4.19 -17.10 4.40
C LYS A 6 5.49 -16.90 3.59
N TYR A 7 5.79 -17.80 2.65
CA TYR A 7 7.03 -17.74 1.88
C TYR A 7 7.09 -16.52 0.95
N VAL A 8 5.95 -16.12 0.38
CA VAL A 8 5.86 -14.97 -0.51
C VAL A 8 6.18 -13.67 0.23
N VAL A 9 5.61 -13.46 1.43
CA VAL A 9 5.85 -12.23 2.20
C VAL A 9 7.30 -12.12 2.64
N GLU A 10 7.88 -13.20 3.18
CA GLU A 10 9.29 -13.21 3.56
C GLU A 10 10.21 -12.91 2.36
N HIS A 11 9.91 -13.47 1.19
CA HIS A 11 10.67 -13.22 -0.03
C HIS A 11 10.59 -11.76 -0.48
N ILE A 12 9.39 -11.18 -0.52
CA ILE A 12 9.17 -9.78 -0.94
C ILE A 12 9.91 -8.81 0.00
N ILE A 13 9.80 -9.02 1.32
CA ILE A 13 10.49 -8.17 2.31
C ILE A 13 12.01 -8.26 2.12
N ALA A 14 12.54 -9.48 1.98
CA ALA A 14 13.98 -9.70 1.80
C ALA A 14 14.50 -9.07 0.49
N GLU A 15 13.80 -9.25 -0.62
CA GLU A 15 14.16 -8.67 -1.91
C GLU A 15 14.15 -7.14 -1.85
N ARG A 16 13.13 -6.55 -1.21
CA ARG A 16 13.03 -5.10 -1.07
C ARG A 16 14.12 -4.52 -0.18
N LYS A 17 14.48 -5.19 0.92
CA LYS A 17 15.61 -4.79 1.77
C LYS A 17 16.93 -4.82 1.00
N LEU A 18 17.18 -5.91 0.27
CA LEU A 18 18.38 -6.07 -0.56
C LEU A 18 18.48 -4.99 -1.65
N TYR A 19 17.36 -4.59 -2.24
CA TYR A 19 17.32 -3.48 -3.18
C TYR A 19 17.81 -2.17 -2.54
N HIS A 20 17.37 -1.86 -1.32
CA HIS A 20 17.77 -0.63 -0.62
C HIS A 20 19.25 -0.65 -0.24
N GLU A 21 19.77 -1.80 0.18
CA GLU A 21 21.22 -2.00 0.38
C GLU A 21 22.01 -1.75 -0.91
N ARG A 22 21.62 -2.38 -2.02
CA ARG A 22 22.28 -2.23 -3.34
C ARG A 22 22.23 -0.81 -3.87
N THR A 23 21.18 -0.05 -3.56
CA THR A 23 21.00 1.33 -4.02
C THR A 23 21.51 2.38 -3.02
N ASN A 24 22.25 1.97 -1.99
CA ASN A 24 22.76 2.83 -0.92
C ASN A 24 21.66 3.70 -0.28
N ASN A 25 20.45 3.14 -0.18
CA ASN A 25 19.27 3.76 0.41
C ASN A 25 18.85 5.06 -0.26
N ARG A 26 19.23 5.27 -1.52
CA ARG A 26 18.89 6.49 -2.28
C ARG A 26 17.41 6.83 -2.19
N TYR A 27 16.54 5.81 -2.21
CA TYR A 27 15.10 6.00 -2.19
C TYR A 27 14.53 6.33 -0.82
N LEU A 28 15.19 5.90 0.26
CA LEU A 28 14.80 6.17 1.65
C LEU A 28 15.39 7.49 2.17
N LYS A 29 16.63 7.83 1.76
CA LYS A 29 17.34 9.07 2.18
C LYS A 29 16.65 10.36 1.78
N ASN A 30 15.92 10.36 0.67
CA ASN A 30 15.14 11.53 0.24
C ASN A 30 14.00 11.88 1.23
N LEU A 31 13.67 11.00 2.20
CA LEU A 31 12.69 11.28 3.25
C LEU A 31 13.34 11.94 4.48
N GLU A 32 14.60 11.63 4.78
CA GLU A 32 15.35 12.28 5.87
C GLU A 32 15.52 13.79 5.59
N SER A 33 15.81 14.15 4.33
CA SER A 33 15.93 15.56 3.92
C SER A 33 14.61 16.34 3.95
N ASP A 34 13.47 15.66 3.81
CA ASP A 34 12.14 16.29 3.84
C ASP A 34 11.64 16.50 5.29
N LYS A 35 12.23 15.83 6.29
CA LYS A 35 11.88 16.01 7.72
C LYS A 35 12.38 17.33 8.31
N GLU A 36 13.35 18.01 7.69
CA GLU A 36 13.89 19.30 8.17
C GLU A 36 13.06 20.52 7.74
N THR A 37 12.06 20.35 6.88
CA THR A 37 11.11 21.41 6.55
C THR A 37 9.80 21.21 7.32
N GLU A 38 9.73 21.77 8.52
CA GLU A 38 8.46 22.25 9.09
C GLU A 38 7.89 23.28 8.11
N ILE A 39 7.01 22.85 7.20
CA ILE A 39 6.29 23.76 6.32
C ILE A 39 4.94 24.03 6.95
N ASP A 40 4.86 25.21 7.54
CA ASP A 40 3.67 26.02 7.77
C ASP A 40 2.52 25.66 6.81
N ASP A 41 1.31 25.48 7.34
CA ASP A 41 0.11 24.95 6.65
C ASP A 41 -0.46 25.89 5.57
N ALA A 42 0.34 26.86 5.09
CA ALA A 42 -0.01 27.76 4.01
C ALA A 42 1.02 27.61 2.88
N GLU A 43 0.56 27.18 1.70
CA GLU A 43 1.28 27.15 0.42
C GLU A 43 2.12 25.89 0.10
N VAL A 44 1.48 24.78 -0.27
CA VAL A 44 2.16 23.75 -1.08
C VAL A 44 1.25 23.25 -2.22
N PHE A 45 0.96 24.14 -3.17
CA PHE A 45 0.53 23.75 -4.52
C PHE A 45 1.78 23.61 -5.40
N GLY A 46 2.66 22.63 -5.11
CA GLY A 46 3.85 22.46 -5.95
C GLY A 46 4.93 21.46 -5.51
N ILE A 47 5.07 21.16 -4.22
CA ILE A 47 6.03 20.15 -3.76
C ILE A 47 5.30 18.82 -3.71
N LYS A 48 5.46 18.00 -4.76
CA LYS A 48 5.00 16.60 -4.71
C LYS A 48 5.83 15.87 -3.65
N LYS A 49 5.33 15.84 -2.40
CA LYS A 49 5.86 14.95 -1.36
C LYS A 49 5.96 13.56 -1.97
N LYS A 50 7.17 13.00 -1.99
CA LYS A 50 7.42 11.70 -2.62
C LYS A 50 6.68 10.63 -1.82
N GLN A 51 5.54 10.16 -2.33
CA GLN A 51 4.80 9.07 -1.72
C GLN A 51 5.62 7.79 -1.82
N LEU A 52 6.08 7.28 -0.67
CA LEU A 52 6.66 5.95 -0.56
C LEU A 52 5.55 4.90 -0.62
N ALA A 53 5.86 3.76 -1.22
CA ALA A 53 5.02 2.59 -1.04
C ALA A 53 5.04 2.16 0.43
N MET A 54 3.95 1.55 0.91
CA MET A 54 3.79 1.13 2.31
C MET A 54 5.01 0.36 2.84
N LEU A 55 5.51 -0.62 2.09
CA LEU A 55 6.68 -1.42 2.46
C LEU A 55 7.95 -0.58 2.67
N ASP A 56 8.15 0.46 1.85
CA ASP A 56 9.31 1.34 1.97
C ASP A 56 9.23 2.21 3.23
N LEU A 57 8.01 2.62 3.61
CA LEU A 57 7.77 3.36 4.85
C LEU A 57 8.09 2.49 6.08
N LEU A 58 7.63 1.23 6.08
CA LEU A 58 7.89 0.28 7.16
C LEU A 58 9.39 -0.04 7.29
N ILE A 59 10.08 -0.25 6.16
CA ILE A 59 11.53 -0.47 6.14
C ILE A 59 12.27 0.75 6.70
N MET A 60 11.83 1.97 6.39
CA MET A 60 12.43 3.17 6.94
C MET A 60 12.23 3.29 8.46
N ALA A 61 11.00 3.13 8.93
CA ALA A 61 10.69 3.18 10.37
C ALA A 61 11.49 2.15 11.17
N SER A 62 11.73 0.97 10.59
CA SER A 62 12.56 -0.06 11.24
C SER A 62 14.03 0.34 11.37
N ARG A 63 14.58 1.06 10.39
CA ARG A 63 15.96 1.57 10.45
C ARG A 63 16.14 2.69 11.46
N GLU A 64 15.10 3.48 11.66
CA GLU A 64 15.04 4.51 12.71
C GLU A 64 14.81 3.89 14.11
N GLY A 65 14.62 2.58 14.19
CA GLY A 65 14.44 1.85 15.44
C GLY A 65 13.01 1.85 15.99
N PHE A 66 12.04 2.36 15.22
CA PHE A 66 10.63 2.38 15.64
C PHE A 66 9.92 1.05 15.43
N LEU A 67 10.38 0.22 14.49
CA LEU A 67 9.80 -1.08 14.18
C LEU A 67 10.87 -2.18 14.13
N THR A 68 10.50 -3.36 14.60
CA THR A 68 11.32 -4.56 14.41
C THR A 68 11.00 -5.23 13.07
N ASP A 69 11.91 -6.10 12.63
CA ASP A 69 11.68 -6.96 11.46
C ASP A 69 10.46 -7.87 11.61
N PHE A 70 10.10 -8.19 12.85
CA PHE A 70 8.91 -8.96 13.16
C PHE A 70 7.66 -8.12 12.93
N ASP A 71 7.62 -6.88 13.43
CA ASP A 71 6.48 -5.97 13.26
C ASP A 71 6.21 -5.69 11.77
N ILE A 72 7.27 -5.46 10.98
CA ILE A 72 7.13 -5.29 9.52
C ILE A 72 6.44 -6.52 8.88
N ARG A 73 6.84 -7.73 9.29
CA ARG A 73 6.28 -8.96 8.75
C ARG A 73 4.81 -9.11 9.14
N GLU A 74 4.48 -8.85 10.39
CA GLU A 74 3.11 -8.96 10.90
C GLU A 74 2.15 -8.00 10.19
N GLU A 75 2.57 -6.74 9.98
CA GLU A 75 1.77 -5.75 9.25
C GLU A 75 1.54 -6.14 7.78
N ILE A 76 2.57 -6.66 7.12
CA ILE A 76 2.46 -7.08 5.71
C ILE A 76 1.64 -8.36 5.57
N ASP A 77 1.81 -9.32 6.49
CA ASP A 77 1.01 -10.54 6.52
C ASP A 77 -0.47 -10.18 6.71
N THR A 78 -0.78 -9.30 7.66
CA THR A 78 -2.15 -8.82 7.89
C THR A 78 -2.71 -8.13 6.64
N PHE A 79 -1.98 -7.21 6.03
CA PHE A 79 -2.43 -6.51 4.83
C PHE A 79 -2.67 -7.44 3.64
N MET A 80 -1.75 -8.37 3.38
CA MET A 80 -1.81 -9.27 2.22
C MET A 80 -2.84 -10.39 2.38
N PHE A 81 -3.17 -10.81 3.61
CA PHE A 81 -4.07 -11.94 3.84
C PHE A 81 -5.44 -11.52 4.36
N GLU A 82 -5.51 -10.68 5.38
CA GLU A 82 -6.80 -10.23 5.92
C GLU A 82 -7.44 -9.18 5.01
N GLY A 83 -6.63 -8.27 4.46
CA GLY A 83 -7.09 -7.25 3.53
C GLY A 83 -7.65 -7.83 2.22
N HIS A 84 -7.01 -8.87 1.67
CA HIS A 84 -7.45 -9.48 0.42
C HIS A 84 -8.83 -10.16 0.55
N ASP A 85 -9.00 -11.02 1.54
CA ASP A 85 -10.21 -11.83 1.65
C ASP A 85 -11.42 -10.96 2.05
N THR A 86 -11.21 -9.95 2.90
CA THR A 86 -12.26 -8.99 3.28
C THR A 86 -12.68 -8.08 2.14
N THR A 87 -11.74 -7.54 1.37
CA THR A 87 -12.05 -6.68 0.21
C THR A 87 -12.72 -7.47 -0.91
N ALA A 88 -12.28 -8.70 -1.18
CA ALA A 88 -12.91 -9.59 -2.17
C ALA A 88 -14.37 -9.91 -1.79
N MET A 89 -14.63 -10.21 -0.52
CA MET A 89 -15.99 -10.41 -0.03
C MET A 89 -16.82 -9.13 -0.14
N GLY A 90 -16.27 -7.98 0.29
CA GLY A 90 -16.95 -6.69 0.19
C GLY A 90 -17.34 -6.35 -1.25
N LEU A 91 -16.43 -6.56 -2.21
CA LEU A 91 -16.70 -6.36 -3.62
C LEU A 91 -17.75 -7.34 -4.15
N THR A 92 -17.71 -8.60 -3.71
CA THR A 92 -18.71 -9.62 -4.09
C THR A 92 -20.11 -9.21 -3.63
N PHE A 93 -20.26 -8.76 -2.39
CA PHE A 93 -21.54 -8.26 -1.89
C PHE A 93 -21.98 -6.98 -2.60
N ALA A 94 -21.07 -6.05 -2.85
CA ALA A 94 -21.37 -4.84 -3.60
C ALA A 94 -21.89 -5.17 -5.01
N LEU A 95 -21.23 -6.10 -5.71
CA LEU A 95 -21.66 -6.56 -7.04
C LEU A 95 -22.98 -7.31 -7.00
N LEU A 96 -23.22 -8.11 -5.95
CA LEU A 96 -24.50 -8.82 -5.76
C LEU A 96 -25.65 -7.84 -5.58
N LEU A 97 -25.47 -6.83 -4.72
CA LEU A 97 -26.46 -5.77 -4.50
C LEU A 97 -26.70 -4.98 -5.79
N LEU A 98 -25.62 -4.60 -6.49
CA LEU A 98 -25.76 -3.93 -7.79
C LEU A 98 -26.56 -4.80 -8.77
N ALA A 99 -26.29 -6.11 -8.85
CA ALA A 99 -26.98 -7.04 -9.74
C ALA A 99 -28.49 -7.21 -9.42
N GLU A 100 -28.87 -7.10 -8.15
CA GLU A 100 -30.27 -7.16 -7.69
C GLU A 100 -31.05 -5.87 -8.03
N HIS A 101 -30.40 -4.71 -7.92
CA HIS A 101 -31.00 -3.39 -8.15
C HIS A 101 -30.87 -2.94 -9.62
N LYS A 102 -31.72 -3.48 -10.50
CA LYS A 102 -31.74 -3.15 -11.94
C LYS A 102 -32.07 -1.69 -12.26
N ASP A 103 -32.71 -0.99 -11.33
CA ASP A 103 -33.02 0.44 -11.42
C ASP A 103 -31.78 1.34 -11.32
N ILE A 104 -30.73 0.85 -10.65
CA ILE A 104 -29.44 1.53 -10.51
C ILE A 104 -28.48 1.13 -11.64
N GLN A 105 -28.65 -0.08 -12.20
CA GLN A 105 -27.87 -0.55 -13.34
C GLN A 105 -28.26 0.20 -14.61
N VAL A 106 -27.42 1.13 -15.06
CA VAL A 106 -27.61 1.78 -16.36
C VAL A 106 -27.29 0.76 -17.47
N PRO A 107 -28.23 0.43 -18.37
CA PRO A 107 -27.96 -0.46 -19.48
C PRO A 107 -26.87 0.12 -20.38
N PHE A 108 -25.90 -0.71 -20.77
CA PHE A 108 -24.83 -0.32 -21.70
C PHE A 108 -25.36 0.29 -23.02
N SER A 109 -26.58 -0.08 -23.45
CA SER A 109 -27.23 0.50 -24.63
C SER A 109 -27.59 1.98 -24.50
N GLN A 110 -27.74 2.52 -23.28
CA GLN A 110 -28.03 3.94 -23.05
C GLN A 110 -26.77 4.82 -23.06
N TYR A 111 -25.57 4.21 -23.02
CA TYR A 111 -24.30 4.97 -22.94
C TYR A 111 -23.72 5.36 -24.31
N ASN A 112 -24.06 4.62 -25.39
CA ASN A 112 -23.55 4.87 -26.75
C ASN A 112 -24.51 5.69 -27.63
N ALA A 113 -25.50 6.37 -27.05
CA ALA A 113 -26.51 7.15 -27.78
C ALA A 113 -26.23 8.67 -27.81
N THR A 114 -25.00 9.11 -27.49
CA THR A 114 -24.55 10.51 -27.61
C THR A 114 -23.24 10.56 -28.35
#